data_AF-A0A3D8IKD7-F1
#
_entry.id   AF-A0A3D8IKD7-F1
#
_cell.length_a   1.000
_cell.length_b   1.000
_cell.length_c   1.000
_cell.angle_alpha   90.00
_cell.angle_beta   90.00
_cell.angle_gamma   90.00
#
_symmetry.space_group_name_H-M   'P 1'
#
loop_
_entity.id
_entity.type
_entity.pdbx_description
1 polymer ?
#
loop_
_entity_poly.entity_id
_entity_poly.type
_entity_poly.pdbx_seq_one_letter_code
_entity_poly.pdbx_strand_id
1 'polypeptide(L)'
;MKSFEILICLKSLDISLFQTMIRNVDRFIRPNKITIITKDEIISKFKKQYTNINFINEDSLYNGLSYKSVQNKLTSLGGCKNRTGWYLQQFLKMAYSLYLVSKNGGG
;
A
#
# COMPACT_ATOMS: atom_id res chain seq x y z
N MET A 1 -22.64 -3.28 11.42
CA MET A 1 -21.26 -2.72 11.33
C MET A 1 -21.22 -1.78 10.13
N LYS A 2 -20.51 -0.64 10.24
CA LYS A 2 -20.31 0.26 9.10
C LYS A 2 -19.49 -0.45 8.03
N SER A 3 -19.76 -0.15 6.76
CA SER A 3 -18.96 -0.63 5.63
C SER A 3 -17.64 0.13 5.58
N PHE A 4 -16.52 -0.57 5.42
CA PHE A 4 -15.21 0.07 5.27
C PHE A 4 -14.22 -0.78 4.44
N GLU A 5 -13.26 -0.08 3.86
CA GLU A 5 -12.12 -0.66 3.18
C GLU A 5 -10.88 -0.57 4.08
N ILE A 6 -10.05 -1.61 4.06
CA ILE A 6 -8.71 -1.58 4.66
C ILE A 6 -7.68 -1.40 3.56
N LEU A 7 -6.78 -0.44 3.78
CA LEU A 7 -5.58 -0.23 2.98
C LEU A 7 -4.33 -0.67 3.75
N ILE A 8 -3.50 -1.51 3.15
CA ILE A 8 -2.25 -2.00 3.73
C ILE A 8 -1.09 -1.71 2.79
N CYS A 9 -0.07 -0.99 3.26
CA CYS A 9 1.17 -0.76 2.51
C CYS A 9 2.25 -1.75 2.94
N LEU A 10 2.72 -2.59 2.02
CA LEU A 10 3.66 -3.66 2.29
C LEU A 10 4.96 -3.44 1.53
N LYS A 11 6.09 -3.48 2.24
CA LYS A 11 7.43 -3.36 1.63
C LYS A 11 7.97 -4.73 1.20
N SER A 12 7.80 -5.71 2.07
CA SER A 12 8.27 -7.09 1.91
C SER A 12 7.53 -7.96 2.92
N LEU A 13 6.99 -9.09 2.48
CA LEU A 13 6.45 -10.09 3.39
C LEU A 13 6.85 -11.50 3.00
N ASP A 14 7.11 -12.28 4.05
CA ASP A 14 7.04 -13.72 3.99
C ASP A 14 5.60 -14.19 3.70
N ILE A 15 5.46 -15.27 2.94
CA ILE A 15 4.17 -15.86 2.57
C ILE A 15 3.34 -16.23 3.81
N SER A 16 3.96 -16.83 4.81
CA SER A 16 3.29 -17.32 6.02
C SER A 16 2.72 -16.17 6.86
N LEU A 17 3.48 -15.08 6.99
CA LEU A 17 3.04 -13.90 7.73
C LEU A 17 1.89 -13.20 6.99
N PHE A 18 1.99 -13.08 5.65
CA PHE A 18 0.92 -12.51 4.83
C PHE A 18 -0.37 -13.32 4.93
N GLN A 19 -0.27 -14.65 4.80
CA GLN A 19 -1.41 -15.57 4.95
C GLN A 19 -2.10 -15.42 6.31
N THR A 20 -1.31 -15.36 7.38
CA THR A 20 -1.81 -15.20 8.74
C THR A 20 -2.48 -13.84 8.93
N MET A 21 -1.85 -12.77 8.44
CA MET A 21 -2.40 -11.40 8.49
C MET A 21 -3.75 -11.33 7.78
N ILE A 22 -3.84 -11.78 6.53
CA ILE A 22 -5.09 -11.73 5.75
C ILE A 22 -6.19 -12.54 6.42
N ARG A 23 -5.88 -13.75 6.90
CA ARG A 23 -6.84 -14.59 7.63
C ARG A 23 -7.40 -13.89 8.87
N ASN A 24 -6.54 -13.24 9.64
CA ASN A 24 -6.95 -12.55 10.86
C ASN A 24 -7.73 -11.27 10.56
N VAL A 25 -7.32 -10.50 9.54
CA VAL A 25 -8.07 -9.32 9.08
C VAL A 25 -9.47 -9.72 8.65
N ASP A 26 -9.60 -10.76 7.82
CA ASP A 26 -10.90 -11.24 7.36
C ASP A 26 -11.77 -11.76 8.51
N ARG A 27 -11.19 -12.57 9.41
CA ARG A 27 -11.95 -13.17 10.53
C ARG A 27 -12.44 -12.15 11.56
N PHE A 28 -11.57 -11.23 11.97
CA PHE A 28 -11.80 -10.38 13.13
C PHE A 28 -12.19 -8.95 12.79
N ILE A 29 -11.65 -8.39 11.70
CA ILE A 29 -11.96 -7.02 11.29
C ILE A 29 -13.12 -6.99 10.29
N ARG A 30 -13.22 -8.00 9.42
CA ARG A 30 -14.31 -8.18 8.44
C ARG A 30 -14.57 -6.94 7.55
N PRO A 31 -13.54 -6.40 6.87
CA PRO A 31 -13.73 -5.29 5.95
C PRO A 31 -14.50 -5.73 4.70
N ASN A 32 -15.17 -4.80 4.03
CA ASN A 32 -15.84 -5.06 2.75
C ASN A 32 -14.85 -5.23 1.61
N LYS A 33 -13.67 -4.61 1.75
CA LYS A 33 -12.62 -4.63 0.74
C LYS A 33 -11.26 -4.53 1.41
N ILE A 34 -10.30 -5.27 0.86
CA ILE A 34 -8.89 -5.20 1.23
C ILE A 34 -8.12 -4.72 0.02
N THR A 35 -7.42 -3.60 0.16
CA THR A 35 -6.47 -3.10 -0.84
C THR A 35 -5.06 -3.14 -0.28
N ILE A 36 -4.13 -3.62 -1.10
CA ILE A 36 -2.72 -3.76 -0.75
C ILE A 36 -1.87 -2.99 -1.75
N ILE A 37 -1.09 -2.05 -1.24
CA ILE A 37 -0.09 -1.31 -2.02
C ILE A 37 1.27 -1.95 -1.74
N THR A 38 1.95 -2.40 -2.80
CA THR A 38 3.22 -3.11 -2.70
C THR A 38 3.93 -3.12 -4.05
N LYS A 39 5.17 -3.62 -4.10
CA LYS A 39 5.91 -3.83 -5.35
C LYS A 39 5.32 -4.94 -6.22
N ASP A 40 5.50 -4.83 -7.54
CA ASP A 40 5.02 -5.79 -8.54
C ASP A 40 5.49 -7.23 -8.33
N GLU A 41 6.71 -7.42 -7.81
CA GLU A 41 7.24 -8.75 -7.47
C GLU A 41 6.34 -9.47 -6.47
N ILE A 42 5.85 -8.74 -5.47
CA ILE A 42 4.97 -9.25 -4.42
C ILE A 42 3.56 -9.49 -4.99
N ILE A 43 3.07 -8.57 -5.82
CA ILE A 43 1.77 -8.73 -6.48
C ILE A 43 1.74 -10.03 -7.30
N SER A 44 2.77 -10.25 -8.11
CA SER A 44 2.88 -11.42 -8.98
C SER A 44 2.87 -12.74 -8.18
N LYS A 45 3.42 -12.71 -6.96
CA LYS A 45 3.46 -13.85 -6.04
C LYS A 45 2.10 -14.18 -5.43
N PHE A 46 1.27 -13.20 -5.11
CA PHE A 46 0.04 -13.40 -4.33
C PHE A 46 -1.27 -13.21 -5.11
N LYS A 47 -1.27 -12.46 -6.21
CA LYS A 47 -2.50 -12.10 -6.95
C LYS A 47 -3.29 -13.32 -7.45
N LYS A 48 -2.60 -14.44 -7.77
CA LYS A 48 -3.26 -15.69 -8.18
C LYS A 48 -3.98 -16.38 -7.01
N GLN A 49 -3.42 -16.31 -5.80
CA GLN A 49 -3.99 -16.96 -4.61
C GLN A 49 -5.10 -16.12 -3.97
N TYR A 50 -5.03 -14.79 -4.09
CA TYR A 50 -5.92 -13.85 -3.42
C TYR A 50 -6.70 -12.99 -4.41
N THR A 51 -7.73 -13.59 -5.01
CA THR A 51 -8.58 -12.93 -6.03
C THR A 51 -9.50 -11.86 -5.46
N ASN A 52 -9.81 -11.94 -4.17
CA ASN A 52 -10.64 -10.98 -3.43
C ASN A 52 -9.87 -9.78 -2.87
N ILE A 53 -8.54 -9.72 -3.07
CA ILE A 53 -7.70 -8.61 -2.64
C ILE A 53 -7.34 -7.74 -3.85
N ASN A 54 -7.54 -6.43 -3.70
CA ASN A 54 -7.11 -5.46 -4.70
C ASN A 54 -5.63 -5.11 -4.50
N PHE A 55 -4.77 -5.58 -5.40
CA PHE A 55 -3.34 -5.24 -5.37
C PHE A 55 -3.05 -4.04 -6.26
N ILE A 56 -2.26 -3.09 -5.75
CA ILE A 56 -1.81 -1.89 -6.46
C ILE A 56 -0.29 -1.82 -6.39
N ASN A 57 0.34 -1.56 -7.54
CA ASN A 57 1.77 -1.31 -7.61
C ASN A 57 2.10 0.05 -6.98
N GLU A 58 3.00 0.09 -6.00
CA GLU A 58 3.40 1.33 -5.33
C GLU A 58 4.01 2.36 -6.28
N ASP A 59 4.76 1.90 -7.30
CA ASP A 59 5.46 2.77 -8.25
C ASP A 59 4.51 3.39 -9.29
N SER A 60 3.29 2.88 -9.43
CA SER A 60 2.28 3.43 -10.36
C SER A 60 1.23 4.31 -9.69
N LEU A 61 1.27 4.45 -8.36
CA LEU A 61 0.22 5.12 -7.60
C LEU A 61 0.29 6.65 -7.73
N TYR A 62 1.50 7.22 -7.81
CA TYR A 62 1.70 8.66 -7.97
C TYR A 62 3.02 8.96 -8.68
N ASN A 63 2.96 9.76 -9.74
CA ASN A 63 4.14 10.10 -10.53
C ASN A 63 5.17 10.85 -9.68
N GLY A 64 6.40 10.33 -9.69
CA GLY A 64 7.51 10.91 -8.92
C GLY A 64 7.55 10.48 -7.44
N LEU A 65 6.57 9.72 -6.94
CA LEU A 65 6.63 9.13 -5.61
C LEU A 65 7.36 7.79 -5.65
N SER A 66 8.60 7.78 -5.17
CA SER A 66 9.44 6.59 -5.04
C SER A 66 10.28 6.64 -3.78
N TYR A 67 10.80 5.49 -3.33
CA TYR A 67 11.74 5.45 -2.21
C TYR A 67 12.91 6.42 -2.37
N LYS A 68 13.48 6.50 -3.58
CA LYS A 68 14.62 7.39 -3.90
C LYS A 68 14.22 8.86 -3.80
N SER A 69 13.05 9.24 -4.34
CA SER A 69 12.54 10.61 -4.24
C SER A 69 12.32 11.04 -2.78
N VAL A 70 11.72 10.16 -1.96
CA VAL A 70 11.47 10.41 -0.54
C VAL A 70 12.79 10.49 0.23
N GLN A 71 13.74 9.60 -0.05
CA GLN A 71 15.06 9.62 0.58
C GLN A 71 15.78 10.94 0.28
N ASN A 72 15.84 11.34 -0.99
CA ASN A 72 16.49 12.57 -1.42
C ASN A 72 15.87 13.80 -0.74
N LYS A 73 14.53 13.87 -0.73
CA LYS A 73 13.82 14.98 -0.08
C LYS A 73 14.08 14.99 1.42
N LEU A 74 13.98 13.84 2.08
CA LEU A 74 14.24 13.72 3.51
C LEU A 74 15.66 14.16 3.88
N THR A 75 16.67 13.74 3.10
CA THR A 75 18.06 14.15 3.33
C THR A 75 18.30 15.63 3.06
N SER A 76 17.64 16.21 2.05
CA SER A 76 17.76 17.65 1.76
C SER A 76 17.23 18.53 2.90
N LEU A 77 16.35 17.98 3.73
CA LEU A 77 15.79 18.65 4.91
C LEU A 77 16.58 18.36 6.19
N GLY A 78 17.75 17.71 6.10
CA GLY A 78 18.54 17.29 7.27
C GLY A 78 17.98 16.06 8.00
N GLY A 79 17.05 15.32 7.39
CA GLY A 79 16.39 14.16 7.97
C GLY A 79 17.20 12.86 7.90
N CYS A 80 16.80 11.88 8.71
CA CYS A 80 17.46 10.57 8.79
C CYS A 80 17.02 9.62 7.66
N LYS A 81 17.96 9.17 6.82
CA LYS A 81 17.72 8.21 5.71
C LYS A 81 16.96 6.94 6.15
N ASN A 82 17.17 6.48 7.38
CA ASN A 82 16.55 5.24 7.89
C ASN A 82 15.02 5.36 8.03
N ARG A 83 14.47 6.58 8.05
CA ARG A 83 13.02 6.82 8.12
C ARG A 83 12.33 6.85 6.75
N THR A 84 13.07 6.74 5.65
CA THR A 84 12.53 6.84 4.28
C THR A 84 11.34 5.90 4.07
N GLY A 85 11.46 4.63 4.46
CA GLY A 85 10.38 3.65 4.27
C GLY A 85 9.11 4.00 5.04
N TRP A 86 9.25 4.54 6.25
CA TRP A 86 8.11 4.97 7.07
C TRP A 86 7.37 6.16 6.42
N TYR A 87 8.11 7.14 5.92
CA TYR A 87 7.53 8.28 5.19
C TYR A 87 6.88 7.85 3.88
N LEU A 88 7.54 6.98 3.11
CA LEU A 88 6.98 6.43 1.88
C LEU A 88 5.62 5.78 2.14
N GLN A 89 5.49 4.96 3.19
CA GLN A 89 4.21 4.36 3.56
C GLN A 89 3.13 5.39 3.88
N GLN A 90 3.45 6.54 4.46
CA GLN A 90 2.45 7.59 4.70
C GLN A 90 2.04 8.27 3.39
N PHE A 91 3.00 8.59 2.54
CA PHE A 91 2.72 9.20 1.24
C PHE A 91 1.92 8.29 0.30
N LEU A 92 2.16 6.98 0.34
CA LEU A 92 1.36 6.01 -0.42
C LEU A 92 -0.12 6.01 0.01
N LYS A 93 -0.41 6.14 1.31
CA LYS A 93 -1.80 6.26 1.80
C LYS A 93 -2.47 7.55 1.30
N MET A 94 -1.73 8.65 1.27
CA MET A 94 -2.22 9.92 0.72
C MET A 94 -2.45 9.83 -0.79
N ALA A 95 -1.48 9.28 -1.52
CA ALA A 95 -1.57 9.04 -2.96
C ALA A 95 -2.75 8.14 -3.32
N TYR A 96 -3.04 7.13 -2.50
CA TYR A 96 -4.23 6.29 -2.67
C TYR A 96 -5.54 7.08 -2.58
N SER A 97 -5.60 8.04 -1.67
CA SER A 97 -6.78 8.89 -1.52
C SER A 97 -7.01 9.73 -2.79
N LEU A 98 -5.94 10.27 -3.39
CA LEU A 98 -6.03 10.97 -4.68
C LEU A 98 -6.42 10.05 -5.83
N TYR A 99 -5.87 8.83 -5.86
CA TYR A 99 -6.20 7.80 -6.85
C TYR A 99 -7.69 7.42 -6.82
N LEU A 100 -8.31 7.37 -5.63
CA LEU A 100 -9.74 7.11 -5.50
C LEU A 100 -10.60 8.27 -6.04
N VAL A 101 -10.19 9.51 -5.78
CA VAL A 101 -10.91 10.70 -6.29
C VAL A 101 -10.89 10.74 -7.82
N SER A 102 -9.73 10.47 -8.43
CA SER A 102 -9.62 10.48 -9.91
C SER A 102 -10.43 9.35 -10.56
N LYS A 103 -10.51 8.17 -9.92
CA LYS A 103 -11.32 7.06 -10.41
C LYS A 103 -12.82 7.30 -10.32
N ASN A 104 -13.27 8.09 -9.35
CA ASN A 104 -14.69 8.35 -9.09
C ASN A 104 -15.24 9.58 -9.84
N GLY A 105 -14.50 10.12 -10.81
CA GLY A 105 -15.00 11.19 -11.71
C GLY A 105 -14.95 12.60 -11.12
N GLY A 106 -13.96 12.91 -10.27
CA GLY A 106 -13.68 14.29 -9.87
C GLY A 106 -12.93 15.05 -10.97
N GLY A 107 -13.66 15.56 -11.96
CA GLY A 107 -13.18 16.42 -13.05
C GLY A 107 -14.29 16.74 -14.03
#